data_AF-A0A259D8U9-F1
#
_entry.id   AF-A0A259D8U9-F1
#
_cell.length_a   1.000
_cell.length_b   1.000
_cell.length_c   1.000
_cell.angle_alpha   90.00
_cell.angle_beta   90.00
_cell.angle_gamma   90.00
#
_symmetry.space_group_name_H-M   'P 1'
#
loop_
_entity.id
_entity.type
_entity.pdbx_description
1 polymer ?
#
loop_
_entity_poly.entity_id
_entity_poly.type
_entity_poly.pdbx_seq_one_letter_code
_entity_poly.pdbx_strand_id
1 'polypeptide(L)'
;MVIGAGIAGSSIANELLERGQTVCILDSAPHPASACSSHAYAIAHPHFGQGAPRLLRLTRIAFLMAEARWGKCWNQHGIFQPNKKDKVFNRDDV
;
A
#
# COMPACT_ATOMS: atom_id res chain seq x y z
N MET A 1 18.47 -11.76 -3.00
CA MET A 1 17.92 -11.97 -1.64
C MET A 1 17.24 -10.68 -1.20
N VAL A 2 16.05 -10.78 -0.60
CA VAL A 2 15.28 -9.65 -0.04
C VAL A 2 15.01 -9.95 1.44
N ILE A 3 15.21 -8.97 2.32
CA ILE A 3 14.96 -9.12 3.76
C ILE A 3 13.70 -8.30 4.11
N GLY A 4 12.69 -8.96 4.67
CA GLY A 4 11.36 -8.44 4.96
C GLY A 4 10.35 -8.76 3.86
N ALA A 5 9.20 -9.30 4.26
CA ALA A 5 8.03 -9.64 3.46
C ALA A 5 6.85 -8.67 3.73
N GLY A 6 7.16 -7.43 4.09
CA GLY A 6 6.22 -6.31 4.07
C GLY A 6 6.03 -5.75 2.65
N ILE A 7 5.19 -4.72 2.51
CA ILE A 7 4.81 -4.18 1.19
C ILE A 7 6.00 -3.77 0.31
N ALA A 8 7.04 -3.16 0.91
CA ALA A 8 8.24 -2.76 0.18
C ALA A 8 9.06 -3.97 -0.30
N GLY A 9 9.34 -4.92 0.58
CA GLY A 9 10.12 -6.11 0.25
C GLY A 9 9.43 -6.99 -0.79
N SER A 10 8.12 -7.21 -0.65
CA SER A 10 7.32 -7.93 -1.65
C SER A 10 7.30 -7.22 -3.00
N SER A 11 7.22 -5.88 -3.02
CA SER A 11 7.26 -5.11 -4.28
C SER A 11 8.62 -5.23 -4.98
N ILE A 12 9.72 -5.16 -4.23
CA ILE A 12 11.08 -5.36 -4.75
C ILE A 12 11.25 -6.77 -5.30
N ALA A 13 10.79 -7.78 -4.55
CA ALA A 13 10.86 -9.18 -4.98
C ALA A 13 10.09 -9.39 -6.29
N ASN A 14 8.89 -8.84 -6.41
CA ASN A 14 8.09 -8.93 -7.64
C ASN A 14 8.80 -8.28 -8.84
N GLU A 15 9.38 -7.10 -8.64
CA GLU A 15 10.12 -6.40 -9.70
C GLU A 15 11.36 -7.18 -10.16
N LEU A 16 12.07 -7.84 -9.24
CA LEU A 16 13.21 -8.69 -9.59
C LEU A 16 12.77 -9.95 -10.35
N LEU A 17 11.65 -10.56 -9.96
CA LEU A 17 11.07 -11.71 -10.66
C LEU A 17 10.66 -11.34 -12.09
N GLU A 18 10.00 -10.18 -12.29
CA GLU A 18 9.62 -9.68 -13.61
C GLU A 18 10.84 -9.45 -14.53
N ARG A 19 12.03 -9.23 -13.96
CA ARG A 19 13.32 -9.10 -14.68
C ARG A 19 14.06 -10.43 -14.85
N GLY A 20 13.38 -11.55 -14.63
CA GLY A 20 13.92 -12.90 -14.80
C GLY A 20 14.93 -13.32 -13.73
N GLN A 21 14.97 -12.64 -12.59
CA GLN A 21 15.88 -13.00 -11.49
C GLN A 21 15.24 -14.02 -10.56
N THR A 22 16.04 -14.92 -9.98
CA THR A 22 15.59 -15.76 -8.87
C THR A 22 15.63 -14.99 -7.57
N VAL A 23 14.52 -15.01 -6.81
CA VAL A 23 14.39 -14.24 -5.56
C VAL A 23 14.08 -15.17 -4.39
N CYS A 24 14.78 -14.96 -3.28
CA CYS A 24 14.48 -15.53 -1.97
C CYS A 24 14.17 -14.37 -1.01
N ILE A 25 13.02 -14.45 -0.33
CA ILE A 25 12.58 -13.50 0.69
C ILE A 25 12.77 -14.13 2.07
N LEU A 26 13.46 -13.44 2.97
CA LEU A 26 13.63 -13.83 4.36
C LEU A 26 12.87 -12.85 5.25
N ASP A 27 11.96 -13.34 6.08
CA ASP A 27 11.24 -12.54 7.08
C ASP A 27 11.39 -13.20 8.46
N SER A 28 11.48 -12.38 9.51
CA SER A 28 11.56 -12.87 10.90
C SER A 28 10.21 -13.32 11.44
N ALA A 29 9.12 -12.82 10.89
CA ALA A 29 7.77 -13.13 11.30
C ALA A 29 7.25 -14.42 10.63
N PRO A 30 6.32 -15.13 11.27
CA PRO A 30 5.76 -16.38 10.73
C PRO A 30 4.89 -16.19 9.48
N HIS A 31 4.46 -14.96 9.18
CA HIS A 31 3.64 -14.65 8.01
C HIS A 31 4.02 -13.28 7.42
N PRO A 32 3.86 -13.10 6.09
CA PRO A 32 4.11 -11.82 5.43
C PRO A 32 3.15 -10.74 5.92
N ALA A 33 3.53 -9.47 5.73
CA ALA A 33 2.72 -8.32 6.11
C ALA A 33 2.16 -8.37 7.55
N SER A 34 2.96 -8.84 8.51
CA SER A 34 2.54 -9.03 9.91
C SER A 34 2.81 -7.84 10.84
N ALA A 35 3.61 -6.86 10.40
CA ALA A 35 3.92 -5.64 11.14
C ALA A 35 3.23 -4.42 10.49
N CYS A 36 3.95 -3.34 10.16
CA CYS A 36 3.38 -2.10 9.61
C CYS A 36 2.58 -2.26 8.31
N SER A 37 2.68 -3.39 7.61
CA SER A 37 1.89 -3.69 6.40
C SER A 37 0.63 -4.50 6.69
N SER A 38 0.28 -4.79 7.95
CA SER A 38 -0.86 -5.65 8.33
C SER A 38 -2.21 -4.93 8.37
N HIS A 39 -2.26 -3.66 7.96
CA HIS A 39 -3.47 -2.86 8.05
C HIS A 39 -4.53 -3.39 7.07
N ALA A 40 -5.76 -3.61 7.56
CA ALA A 40 -6.88 -4.04 6.73
C ALA A 40 -7.29 -2.98 5.69
N TYR A 41 -7.06 -1.70 6.01
CA TYR A 41 -7.32 -0.55 5.15
C TYR A 41 -6.18 0.45 5.28
N ALA A 42 -5.81 1.07 4.15
CA ALA A 42 -4.79 2.11 4.11
C ALA A 42 -5.16 3.13 3.01
N ILE A 43 -4.71 4.36 3.20
CA ILE A 43 -4.87 5.43 2.22
C ILE A 43 -3.54 5.59 1.48
N ALA A 44 -3.57 5.42 0.15
CA ALA A 44 -2.47 5.82 -0.71
C ALA A 44 -2.75 7.24 -1.20
N HIS A 45 -1.90 8.20 -0.82
CA HIS A 45 -2.00 9.57 -1.30
C HIS A 45 -0.61 10.20 -1.42
N PRO A 46 -0.40 11.16 -2.34
CA PRO A 46 0.82 11.95 -2.34
C PRO A 46 0.90 12.82 -1.08
N HIS A 47 2.11 13.18 -0.66
CA HIS A 47 2.28 14.08 0.47
C HIS A 47 1.67 15.45 0.16
N PHE A 48 1.03 16.06 1.15
CA PHE A 48 0.41 17.37 1.06
C PHE A 48 0.94 18.25 2.20
N GLY A 49 1.52 19.41 1.89
CA GLY A 49 2.13 20.29 2.89
C GLY A 49 2.93 21.43 2.27
N GLN A 50 3.15 22.49 3.04
CA GLN A 50 3.96 23.63 2.62
C GLN A 50 5.45 23.38 2.91
N GLY A 51 6.33 23.90 2.05
CA GLY A 51 7.78 23.97 2.34
C GLY A 51 8.65 22.78 1.91
N ALA A 52 8.13 21.78 1.19
CA ALA A 52 8.92 20.61 0.77
C ALA A 52 8.76 20.26 -0.73
N PRO A 53 9.20 21.14 -1.67
CA PRO A 53 8.92 20.96 -3.10
C PRO A 53 9.47 19.66 -3.69
N ARG A 54 10.61 19.16 -3.19
CA ARG A 54 11.18 17.87 -3.66
C ARG A 54 10.37 16.68 -3.16
N LEU A 55 9.92 16.69 -1.90
CA LEU A 55 9.11 15.61 -1.34
C LEU A 55 7.72 15.56 -1.98
N LEU A 56 7.10 16.72 -2.20
CA LEU A 56 5.83 16.83 -2.92
C LEU A 56 5.96 16.25 -4.33
N ARG A 57 7.02 16.62 -5.07
CA ARG A 57 7.29 16.07 -6.40
C ARG A 57 7.53 14.57 -6.36
N LEU A 58 8.37 14.10 -5.45
CA LEU A 58 8.71 12.68 -5.32
C LEU A 58 7.46 11.84 -5.03
N THR A 59 6.69 12.21 -4.01
CA THR A 59 5.49 11.46 -3.60
C THR A 59 4.38 11.54 -4.63
N ARG A 60 4.27 12.65 -5.38
CA ARG A 60 3.35 12.74 -6.52
C ARG A 60 3.74 11.78 -7.64
N ILE A 61 5.02 11.72 -8.02
CA ILE A 61 5.50 10.78 -9.04
C ILE A 61 5.28 9.34 -8.57
N ALA A 62 5.67 9.02 -7.33
CA ALA A 62 5.50 7.69 -6.76
C ALA A 62 4.03 7.26 -6.72
N PHE A 63 3.12 8.17 -6.36
CA PHE A 63 1.67 7.90 -6.37
C PHE A 63 1.16 7.58 -7.78
N LEU A 64 1.51 8.40 -8.78
CA LEU A 64 1.09 8.17 -10.17
C LEU A 64 1.65 6.85 -10.73
N MET A 65 2.87 6.48 -10.37
CA MET A 65 3.45 5.18 -10.73
C MET A 65 2.70 4.02 -10.07
N ALA A 66 2.35 4.16 -8.78
CA ALA A 66 1.60 3.16 -8.05
C ALA A 66 0.18 3.00 -8.62
N GLU A 67 -0.49 4.10 -8.97
CA GLU A 67 -1.81 4.11 -9.60
C GLU A 67 -1.77 3.45 -10.99
N ALA A 68 -0.77 3.76 -11.82
CA ALA A 68 -0.62 3.14 -13.13
C ALA A 68 -0.42 1.61 -13.03
N ARG A 69 0.28 1.13 -12.00
CA ARG A 69 0.58 -0.30 -11.82
C ARG A 69 -0.57 -1.06 -11.14
N TRP A 70 -1.12 -0.51 -10.06
CA TRP A 70 -2.04 -1.22 -9.17
C TRP A 70 -3.44 -0.59 -9.08
N GLY A 71 -3.69 0.54 -9.74
CA GLY A 71 -4.97 1.25 -9.65
C GLY A 71 -6.17 0.41 -10.07
N LYS A 72 -6.01 -0.53 -11.00
CA LYS A 72 -7.07 -1.45 -11.44
C LYS A 72 -7.47 -2.49 -10.40
N CYS A 73 -6.56 -2.84 -9.48
CA CYS A 73 -6.82 -3.80 -8.40
C CYS A 73 -6.98 -3.13 -7.03
N TRP A 74 -6.86 -1.80 -6.95
CA TRP A 74 -7.17 -1.05 -5.74
C TRP A 74 -8.66 -1.11 -5.46
N ASN A 75 -9.00 -1.60 -4.26
CA ASN A 75 -10.37 -1.58 -3.79
C ASN A 75 -10.62 -0.27 -3.02
N GLN A 76 -11.19 0.71 -3.73
CA GLN A 76 -11.54 2.01 -3.19
C GLN A 76 -12.76 1.85 -2.26
N HIS A 77 -12.50 1.63 -0.97
CA HIS A 77 -13.51 1.79 0.06
C HIS A 77 -13.54 3.27 0.47
N GLY A 78 -14.74 3.84 0.56
CA GLY A 78 -14.89 5.24 0.95
C GLY A 78 -14.29 5.48 2.34
N ILE A 79 -13.62 6.62 2.54
CA ILE A 79 -13.00 7.00 3.82
C ILE A 79 -13.98 7.05 5.02
N PHE A 80 -15.28 7.00 4.74
CA PHE A 80 -16.38 6.99 5.71
C PHE A 80 -17.21 5.69 5.68
N GLN A 81 -16.80 4.65 4.96
CA GLN A 81 -17.51 3.38 5.02
C GLN A 81 -17.21 2.68 6.36
N PRO A 82 -18.25 2.33 7.15
CA PRO A 82 -18.03 1.61 8.39
C PRO A 82 -17.35 0.26 8.12
N ASN A 83 -16.39 -0.06 8.99
CA ASN A 83 -15.49 -1.23 8.97
C ASN A 83 -16.21 -2.59 9.15
N LYS A 84 -17.52 -2.68 8.91
CA LYS A 84 -18.30 -3.91 9.10
C LYS A 84 -19.06 -4.22 7.81
N LYS A 85 -18.72 -5.38 7.25
CA LYS A 85 -19.14 -5.93 5.96
C LYS A 85 -20.65 -5.88 5.66
N ASP A 86 -21.50 -5.73 6.68
CA ASP A 86 -22.95 -5.84 6.56
C ASP A 86 -23.75 -4.71 7.25
N LYS A 87 -23.11 -3.61 7.67
CA LYS A 87 -23.86 -2.47 8.25
C LYS A 87 -24.16 -1.43 7.17
N VAL A 88 -25.41 -1.34 6.75
CA VAL A 88 -25.90 -0.21 5.94
C VAL A 88 -25.71 1.07 6.76
N PHE A 89 -25.13 2.10 6.15
CA PHE A 89 -24.92 3.40 6.79
C PHE A 89 -26.27 3.98 7.25
N ASN A 90 -26.39 4.28 8.55
CA ASN A 90 -27.55 4.96 9.14
C ASN A 90 -27.14 6.37 9.58
N ARG A 91 -27.87 7.39 9.12
CA ARG A 91 -27.57 8.80 9.42
C ARG A 91 -27.86 9.17 10.87
N ASP A 92 -28.74 8.42 11.55
CA ASP A 92 -29.18 8.70 12.92
C ASP A 92 -28.25 8.13 14.00
N ASP A 93 -27.18 7.42 13.60
CA ASP A 93 -26.17 6.83 14.49
C ASP A 93 -24.98 7.79 14.77
N VAL A 94 -25.03 9.07 14.30
CA VAL A 94 -23.97 10.10 14.43
C VAL A 94 -24.45 11.31 15.22
#